data_AF-A0A9D1ZWY9-F1
#
_entry.id   AF-A0A9D1ZWY9-F1
#
_cell.length_a   1.000
_cell.length_b   1.000
_cell.length_c   1.000
_cell.angle_alpha   90.00
_cell.angle_beta   90.00
_cell.angle_gamma   90.00
#
_symmetry.space_group_name_H-M   'P 1'
#
loop_
_entity.id
_entity.type
_entity.pdbx_description
1 polymer ?
#
loop_
_entity_poly.entity_id
_entity_poly.type
_entity_poly.pdbx_seq_one_letter_code
_entity_poly.pdbx_strand_id
1 'polypeptide(L)' 'MTFEQNLKKLEQIADKMEDKDTSLDEGLKLFDEGVKLAEECMKKLEESSGKVTELSERLEKLRISDGEDGGE' A
#
# COMPACT_ATOMS: atom_id res chain seq x y z
N MET A 1 -6.03 5.48 8.87
CA MET A 1 -6.86 5.28 7.66
C MET A 1 -6.48 3.96 7.01
N THR A 2 -7.40 3.29 6.31
CA THR A 2 -7.10 2.06 5.51
C THR A 2 -6.46 2.43 4.18
N PHE A 3 -6.05 1.44 3.38
CA PHE A 3 -5.55 1.69 2.02
C PHE A 3 -6.66 2.27 1.14
N GLU A 4 -7.86 1.67 1.16
CA GLU A 4 -8.99 2.12 0.33
C GLU A 4 -9.45 3.54 0.71
N GLN A 5 -9.37 3.90 1.99
CA GLN A 5 -9.67 5.25 2.44
C GLN A 5 -8.67 6.28 1.90
N ASN A 6 -7.37 5.96 1.90
CA ASN A 6 -6.35 6.85 1.35
C ASN A 6 -6.49 6.98 -0.16
N LEU A 7 -6.77 5.88 -0.86
CA LEU A 7 -7.02 5.87 -2.30
C LEU A 7 -8.22 6.75 -2.67
N LYS A 8 -9.33 6.60 -1.95
CA LYS A 8 -10.53 7.42 -2.17
C LYS A 8 -10.27 8.92 -1.95
N LYS A 9 -9.43 9.26 -0.98
CA LYS A 9 -9.02 10.67 -0.77
C LYS A 9 -8.14 11.19 -1.91
N LEU A 10 -7.22 10.37 -2.41
CA LEU A 10 -6.40 10.72 -3.57
C LEU A 10 -7.26 11.01 -4.80
N GLU A 11 -8.28 10.19 -5.07
CA GLU A 11 -9.25 10.44 -6.14
C GLU A 11 -9.97 11.79 -5.94
N GLN A 12 -10.45 12.08 -4.73
CA GLN A 12 -11.10 13.35 -4.41
C GLN A 12 -10.18 14.57 -4.56
N ILE A 13 -8.90 14.41 -4.23
CA ILE A 13 -7.88 15.45 -4.42
C ILE A 13 -7.65 15.69 -5.90
N ALA A 14 -7.51 14.62 -6.70
CA ALA A 14 -7.35 14.72 -8.15
C ALA A 14 -8.55 15.42 -8.80
N ASP A 15 -9.77 15.01 -8.44
CA ASP A 15 -11.01 15.64 -8.93
C ASP A 15 -11.05 17.15 -8.61
N LYS A 16 -10.65 17.54 -7.38
CA LYS A 16 -10.57 18.96 -7.00
C LYS A 16 -9.49 19.71 -7.75
N MET A 17 -8.34 19.08 -8.02
CA MET A 17 -7.26 19.72 -8.77
C MET A 17 -7.62 19.96 -10.24
N GLU A 18 -8.55 19.20 -10.80
CA GLU A 18 -9.09 19.42 -12.16
C GLU A 18 -10.18 20.50 -12.22
N ASP A 19 -10.73 20.91 -11.07
CA ASP A 19 -11.74 21.96 -10.99
C ASP A 19 -11.13 23.32 -11.40
N LYS A 20 -11.87 24.05 -12.24
CA LYS A 20 -11.45 25.37 -12.77
C LYS A 20 -11.47 26.47 -11.72
N ASP A 21 -12.23 26.27 -10.64
CA ASP A 21 -12.31 27.21 -9.52
C ASP A 21 -11.19 26.99 -8.49
N THR A 22 -10.35 25.95 -8.65
CA THR A 22 -9.22 25.70 -7.77
C THR A 22 -8.12 26.73 -7.98
N SER A 23 -7.90 27.55 -6.96
CA SER A 23 -6.82 28.54 -6.95
C SER A 23 -5.45 27.88 -6.90
N LEU A 24 -4.40 28.59 -7.35
CA LEU A 24 -3.02 28.08 -7.33
C LEU A 24 -2.55 27.68 -5.92
N ASP A 25 -2.83 28.51 -4.91
CA ASP A 25 -2.50 28.23 -3.51
C ASP A 25 -3.23 26.99 -2.99
N GLU A 26 -4.49 26.80 -3.37
CA GLU A 26 -5.27 25.62 -3.00
C GLU A 26 -4.75 24.37 -3.71
N GLY A 27 -4.42 24.47 -4.99
CA GLY A 27 -3.79 23.40 -5.77
C GLY A 27 -2.46 22.95 -5.18
N LEU A 28 -1.62 23.87 -4.68
CA LEU A 28 -0.37 23.52 -4.00
C LEU A 28 -0.61 22.75 -2.69
N LYS A 29 -1.63 23.13 -1.91
CA LYS A 29 -1.98 22.41 -0.67
C LYS A 29 -2.55 21.02 -0.96
N LEU A 30 -3.42 20.92 -1.97
CA LEU A 30 -3.99 19.67 -2.44
C LEU A 30 -2.90 18.73 -2.95
N PHE A 31 -1.92 19.26 -3.68
CA PHE A 31 -0.78 18.48 -4.15
C PHE A 31 0.09 17.95 -3.00
N ASP A 32 0.43 18.80 -2.02
CA ASP A 32 1.18 18.37 -0.83
C ASP A 32 0.43 17.30 -0.01
N GLU A 33 -0.88 17.44 0.16
CA GLU A 33 -1.72 16.41 0.79
C GLU A 33 -1.74 15.11 -0.03
N GLY A 34 -1.86 15.23 -1.35
CA GLY A 34 -1.83 14.10 -2.27
C GLY A 34 -0.51 13.33 -2.21
N VAL A 35 0.63 14.02 -2.19
CA VAL A 35 1.95 13.39 -2.04
C VAL A 35 2.02 12.59 -0.74
N LYS A 36 1.63 13.18 0.39
CA LYS A 36 1.65 12.50 1.70
C LYS A 36 0.76 11.26 1.72
N LEU A 37 -0.44 11.34 1.15
CA LEU A 37 -1.35 10.20 1.07
C LEU A 37 -0.80 9.08 0.17
N ALA A 38 -0.13 9.44 -0.93
CA ALA A 38 0.51 8.48 -1.82
C ALA A 38 1.67 7.75 -1.11
N GLU A 39 2.49 8.47 -0.34
CA GLU A 39 3.54 7.88 0.50
C GLU A 39 2.98 6.87 1.52
N GLU A 40 1.88 7.21 2.19
CA GLU A 40 1.22 6.28 3.11
C GLU A 40 0.68 5.03 2.41
N CYS A 41 0.14 5.17 1.20
CA CYS A 41 -0.32 4.05 0.39
C CYS A 41 0.84 3.13 0.01
N MET A 42 1.95 3.69 -0.46
CA MET A 42 3.16 2.92 -0.80
C MET A 42 3.69 2.16 0.41
N LYS A 43 3.75 2.81 1.59
CA LYS A 43 4.18 2.16 2.83
C LYS A 43 3.30 0.96 3.20
N LYS A 44 1.97 1.11 3.14
CA LYS A 44 1.04 -0.01 3.41
C LYS A 44 1.22 -1.17 2.44
N LEU A 45 1.48 -0.88 1.16
CA LEU A 45 1.74 -1.91 0.16
C LEU A 45 3.04 -2.65 0.46
N GLU A 46 4.10 -1.93 0.84
CA GLU A 46 5.38 -2.52 1.23
C GLU A 46 5.22 -3.43 2.46
N GLU A 47 4.54 -2.95 3.51
CA GLU A 47 4.23 -3.74 4.71
C GLU A 47 3.42 -4.99 4.38
N SER A 48 2.48 -4.89 3.45
CA SER A 48 1.65 -6.02 3.02
C SER A 48 2.47 -7.03 2.20
N SER A 49 3.33 -6.55 1.30
CA SER A 49 4.25 -7.39 0.52
C SER A 49 5.20 -8.15 1.45
N GLY A 50 5.77 -7.49 2.45
CA GLY A 50 6.64 -8.13 3.44
C GLY A 50 5.94 -9.26 4.20
N LYS A 51 4.67 -9.05 4.59
CA LYS A 51 3.85 -10.09 5.23
C LYS A 51 3.59 -11.28 4.30
N VAL A 52 3.31 -11.02 3.02
CA VAL A 52 3.11 -12.09 2.03
C VAL A 52 4.38 -12.92 1.89
N THR A 53 5.55 -12.28 1.76
CA THR A 53 6.85 -12.98 1.69
C THR A 53 7.08 -13.86 2.93
N GLU A 54 6.89 -13.32 4.15
CA GLU A 54 7.06 -14.09 5.38
C GLU A 54 6.13 -15.31 5.43
N LEU A 55 4.85 -15.12 5.04
CA LEU A 55 3.87 -16.19 5.00
C LEU A 55 4.25 -17.27 3.96
N SER A 56 4.76 -16.88 2.81
CA SER A 56 5.25 -17.80 1.78
C SER A 56 6.44 -18.62 2.26
N GLU A 57 7.43 -17.99 2.91
CA GLU A 57 8.59 -18.69 3.47
C GLU A 57 8.18 -19.69 4.57
N ARG A 58 7.22 -19.30 5.42
CA ARG A 58 6.66 -20.18 6.45
C ARG A 58 5.94 -21.38 5.85
N LEU A 59 5.18 -21.17 4.77
CA LEU A 59 4.49 -22.23 4.06
C LEU A 59 5.46 -23.22 3.40
N GLU A 60 6.58 -22.72 2.86
CA GLU A 60 7.63 -23.57 2.28
C GLU A 60 8.30 -24.45 3.34
N LYS A 61 8.64 -23.88 4.50
CA LYS A 61 9.22 -24.64 5.62
C LYS A 61 8.32 -25.78 6.09
N LEU A 62 6.99 -25.54 6.15
CA LEU A 62 6.03 -26.58 6.52
C LEU A 62 6.06 -27.79 5.57
N ARG A 63 6.29 -27.57 4.26
CA ARG A 63 6.37 -28.65 3.26
C ARG A 63 7.62 -29.51 3.38
N ILE A 64 8.71 -29.00 3.96
CA ILE A 64 9.97 -29.74 4.09
C ILE A 64 9.93 -30.68 5.32
N SER A 65 9.10 -30.37 6.31
CA SER A 65 8.99 -31.15 7.56
C SER A 65 8.31 -32.53 7.44
N ASP A 66 7.67 -32.85 6.31
CA ASP A 66 7.02 -34.16 6.08
C ASP A 66 7.96 -35.19 5.39
N GLY A 67 9.24 -34.87 5.18
CA GLY A 67 10.15 -35.62 4.30
C GLY A 67 11.36 -36.34 4.93
N GLU A 68 11.46 -36.42 6.26
CA GLU A 68 12.50 -37.22 6.94
C GLU A 68 11.87 -38.31 7.82
N ASP A 69 11.33 -39.34 7.18
CA ASP A 69 11.19 -40.67 7.80
C ASP A 69 11.73 -41.71 6.81
N GLY A 70 12.76 -42.45 7.25
CA GLY A 70 13.25 -43.65 6.55
C GLY A 70 14.65 -43.58 5.96
N GLY A 71 15.64 -43.11 6.73
CA GLY A 71 17.00 -43.61 6.57
C GLY A 71 17.14 -44.97 7.25
N GLU A 72 17.21 -46.04 6.44
CA GLU A 72 18.10 -47.21 6.53
C GLU A 72 17.85 -48.14 5.32
#